data_AF-A0A024GS04-F1
#
_entry.id   AF-A0A024GS04-F1
#
_cell.length_a   1.000
_cell.length_b   1.000
_cell.length_c   1.000
_cell.angle_alpha   90.00
_cell.angle_beta   90.00
_cell.angle_gamma   90.00
#
_symmetry.space_group_name_H-M   'P 1'
#
loop_
_entity.id
_entity.type
_entity.pdbx_description
1 polymer ?
#
loop_
_entity_poly.entity_id
_entity_poly.type
_entity_poly.pdbx_seq_one_letter_code
_entity_poly.pdbx_strand_id
1 'polypeptide(L)'
;MERNLAMESKEHPTSHNLCDTDLAPRLTRRFLTSNKRLQLKGLLKERLIEYGWIEGIKAQCKEMKDTFTGTTQMTANCSSLSVVASVPQSTVSELELKIRAFIDHNIENCEARSSSWTNM
;
A
#
# COMPACT_ATOMS: atom_id res chain seq x y z
N MET A 1 -16.64 21.41 61.22
CA MET A 1 -15.19 21.54 60.98
C MET A 1 -14.84 20.59 59.85
N GLU A 2 -14.99 21.11 58.64
CA GLU A 2 -14.83 20.40 57.36
C GLU A 2 -13.35 20.25 57.03
N ARG A 3 -12.95 19.11 56.47
CA ARG A 3 -11.69 18.97 55.73
C ARG A 3 -11.95 18.21 54.44
N ASN A 4 -12.18 18.99 53.39
CA ASN A 4 -12.12 18.55 52.00
C ASN A 4 -10.66 18.24 51.64
N LEU A 5 -10.37 16.98 51.30
CA LEU A 5 -9.11 16.59 50.63
C LEU A 5 -9.39 16.52 49.13
N ALA A 6 -9.25 17.65 48.46
CA ALA A 6 -9.14 17.67 47.00
C ALA A 6 -7.73 17.16 46.64
N MET A 7 -7.62 15.90 46.23
CA MET A 7 -6.46 15.42 45.50
C MET A 7 -6.54 16.01 44.09
N GLU A 8 -5.73 17.03 43.87
CA GLU A 8 -5.43 17.60 42.57
C GLU A 8 -4.59 16.57 41.79
N SER A 9 -5.27 15.69 41.04
CA SER A 9 -4.63 14.86 40.02
C SER A 9 -4.11 15.78 38.93
N LYS A 10 -2.80 16.07 38.97
CA LYS A 10 -2.08 16.68 37.86
C LYS A 10 -2.18 15.77 36.65
N GLU A 11 -3.13 16.06 35.78
CA GLU A 11 -3.14 15.55 34.41
C GLU A 11 -1.90 16.11 33.71
N HIS A 12 -0.85 15.30 33.64
CA HIS A 12 0.18 15.50 32.63
C HIS A 12 -0.48 15.26 31.27
N PRO A 13 -0.43 16.22 30.33
CA PRO A 13 -0.85 15.96 28.97
C PRO A 13 0.16 14.96 28.39
N THR A 14 -0.28 13.72 28.22
CA THR A 14 0.46 12.65 27.56
C THR A 14 0.84 13.11 26.16
N SER A 15 2.09 13.55 26.00
CA SER A 15 2.71 13.96 24.75
C SER A 15 3.01 12.76 23.84
N HIS A 16 2.01 11.93 23.54
CA HIS A 16 2.16 10.77 22.63
C HIS A 16 1.38 10.90 21.31
N ASN A 17 0.63 11.96 21.07
CA ASN A 17 -0.30 12.03 19.92
C ASN A 17 0.14 12.87 18.73
N LEU A 18 1.40 13.30 18.64
CA LEU A 18 1.91 14.05 17.47
C LEU A 18 2.69 13.18 16.46
N CYS A 19 2.94 11.91 16.76
CA CYS A 19 3.69 11.02 15.86
C CYS A 19 2.80 10.35 14.80
N ASP A 20 1.52 10.09 15.11
CA ASP A 20 0.67 9.24 14.27
C ASP A 20 0.04 9.96 13.07
N THR A 21 -0.31 11.24 13.20
CA THR A 21 -0.98 12.00 12.12
C THR A 21 -0.09 12.28 10.91
N ASP A 22 1.23 12.20 11.04
CA ASP A 22 2.19 12.42 9.93
C ASP A 22 2.92 11.13 9.50
N LEU A 23 2.64 9.97 10.10
CA LEU A 23 3.34 8.73 9.78
C LEU A 23 3.02 8.23 8.36
N ALA A 24 1.74 8.17 7.98
CA ALA A 24 1.33 7.69 6.67
C ALA A 24 1.84 8.57 5.50
N PRO A 25 1.74 9.92 5.55
CA PRO A 25 2.35 10.78 4.54
C PRO A 25 3.87 10.62 4.45
N ARG A 26 4.58 10.51 5.58
CA ARG A 26 6.04 10.30 5.61
C ARG A 26 6.45 8.95 5.02
N LEU A 27 5.75 7.88 5.37
CA LEU A 27 5.97 6.54 4.80
C LEU A 27 5.69 6.53 3.30
N THR A 28 4.61 7.18 2.87
CA THR A 28 4.28 7.33 1.46
C THR A 28 5.38 8.07 0.72
N ARG A 29 5.84 9.22 1.23
CA ARG A 29 6.95 9.97 0.63
C ARG A 29 8.21 9.12 0.56
N ARG A 30 8.59 8.44 1.64
CA ARG A 30 9.76 7.54 1.67
C ARG A 30 9.63 6.41 0.66
N PHE A 31 8.46 5.80 0.54
CA PHE A 31 8.23 4.76 -0.44
C PHE A 31 8.42 5.28 -1.87
N LEU A 32 7.84 6.45 -2.17
CA LEU A 32 7.91 7.09 -3.48
C LEU A 32 9.33 7.53 -3.86
N THR A 33 10.15 7.97 -2.90
CA THR A 33 11.54 8.39 -3.14
C THR A 33 12.55 7.25 -3.04
N SER A 34 12.18 6.12 -2.43
CA SER A 34 13.03 4.94 -2.36
C SER A 34 13.06 4.16 -3.68
N ASN A 35 14.12 3.37 -3.88
CA ASN A 35 14.16 2.41 -4.99
C ASN A 35 13.15 1.25 -4.81
N LYS A 36 12.50 1.13 -3.64
CA LYS A 36 11.59 0.03 -3.34
C LYS A 36 10.37 0.02 -4.27
N ARG A 37 9.85 1.19 -4.63
CA ARG A 37 8.75 1.31 -5.61
C ARG A 37 9.14 0.73 -6.97
N LEU A 38 10.35 1.05 -7.45
CA LEU A 38 10.84 0.55 -8.74
C LEU A 38 11.06 -0.97 -8.69
N GLN A 39 11.62 -1.47 -7.59
CA GLN A 39 11.79 -2.91 -7.37
C GLN A 39 10.46 -3.66 -7.36
N LEU A 40 9.45 -3.16 -6.63
CA LEU A 40 8.13 -3.80 -6.58
C LEU A 40 7.41 -3.72 -7.93
N LYS A 41 7.57 -2.63 -8.68
CA LYS A 41 7.06 -2.52 -10.06
C LYS A 41 7.73 -3.55 -10.98
N GLY A 42 9.03 -3.74 -10.85
CA GLY A 42 9.78 -4.76 -11.59
C GLY A 42 9.28 -6.17 -11.28
N LEU A 43 9.17 -6.50 -10.00
CA LEU A 43 8.65 -7.78 -9.53
C LEU A 43 7.22 -8.05 -10.02
N LEU A 44 6.32 -7.07 -9.92
CA LEU A 44 4.96 -7.21 -10.44
C LEU A 44 4.99 -7.57 -11.93
N LYS A 45 5.79 -6.85 -12.72
CA LYS A 45 5.91 -7.12 -14.16
C LYS A 45 6.45 -8.53 -14.43
N GLU A 46 7.48 -8.95 -13.72
CA GLU A 46 8.06 -10.30 -13.82
C GLU A 46 7.00 -11.37 -13.54
N ARG A 47 6.29 -11.28 -12.41
CA ARG A 47 5.22 -12.23 -12.06
C ARG A 47 4.11 -12.24 -13.10
N LEU A 48 3.65 -11.07 -13.57
CA LEU A 48 2.59 -11.01 -14.59
C LEU A 48 3.02 -11.67 -15.91
N ILE A 49 4.31 -11.63 -16.25
CA ILE A 49 4.87 -12.34 -17.41
C ILE A 49 4.93 -13.85 -17.13
N GLU A 50 5.44 -14.26 -15.97
CA GLU A 50 5.55 -15.68 -15.58
C GLU A 50 4.19 -16.39 -15.60
N TYR A 51 3.13 -15.72 -15.13
CA TYR A 51 1.78 -16.25 -15.16
C TYR A 51 1.08 -16.12 -16.52
N GLY A 52 1.75 -15.58 -17.54
CA GLY A 52 1.16 -15.33 -18.87
C GLY A 52 -0.03 -14.37 -18.83
N TRP A 53 -0.14 -13.54 -17.78
CA TRP A 53 -1.29 -12.67 -17.57
C TRP A 53 -1.37 -11.62 -18.68
N ILE A 54 -0.23 -11.05 -19.09
CA ILE A 54 -0.17 -10.04 -20.15
C ILE A 54 -0.67 -10.62 -21.49
N GLU A 55 -0.28 -11.85 -21.80
CA GLU A 55 -0.70 -12.59 -22.99
C GLU A 55 -2.20 -12.91 -22.92
N GLY A 56 -2.70 -13.31 -21.75
CA GLY A 56 -4.13 -13.51 -21.50
C GLY A 56 -4.97 -12.27 -21.78
N ILE A 57 -4.56 -11.10 -21.26
CA ILE A 57 -5.21 -9.81 -21.55
C ILE A 57 -5.19 -9.50 -23.04
N LYS A 58 -4.05 -9.68 -23.71
CA LYS A 58 -3.92 -9.43 -25.15
C LYS A 58 -4.84 -10.33 -25.98
N ALA A 59 -4.93 -11.62 -25.64
CA ALA A 59 -5.79 -12.57 -26.30
C ALA A 59 -7.27 -12.19 -26.13
N GLN A 60 -7.68 -11.83 -24.91
CA GLN A 60 -9.04 -11.40 -24.62
C GLN A 60 -9.42 -10.10 -25.35
N CYS A 61 -8.52 -9.11 -25.38
CA CYS A 61 -8.73 -7.88 -26.15
C CYS A 61 -8.88 -8.17 -27.65
N LYS A 62 -8.13 -9.14 -28.19
CA LYS A 62 -8.24 -9.56 -29.59
C LYS A 62 -9.59 -10.24 -29.86
N GLU A 63 -9.99 -11.19 -29.02
CA GLU A 63 -11.29 -11.88 -29.13
C GLU A 63 -12.46 -10.88 -29.05
N MET A 64 -12.37 -9.92 -28.13
CA MET A 64 -13.35 -8.84 -28.01
C MET A 64 -13.42 -8.04 -29.32
N LYS A 65 -12.27 -7.62 -29.85
CA LYS A 65 -12.21 -6.89 -31.12
C LYS A 65 -12.85 -7.68 -32.27
N ASP A 66 -12.55 -8.97 -32.40
CA ASP A 66 -13.06 -9.84 -33.47
C ASP A 66 -14.57 -10.11 -33.31
N THR A 67 -15.09 -10.09 -32.08
CA THR A 67 -16.53 -10.23 -31.79
C THR A 67 -17.30 -8.95 -32.12
N PHE A 68 -16.70 -7.77 -31.91
CA PHE A 68 -17.36 -6.47 -32.08
C PHE A 68 -17.23 -5.86 -33.49
N THR A 69 -16.48 -6.47 -34.41
CA THR A 69 -16.31 -5.97 -35.80
C THR A 69 -17.59 -5.88 -36.65
N GLY A 70 -18.77 -6.18 -36.10
CA GLY A 70 -20.08 -5.99 -36.76
C GLY A 70 -20.99 -4.92 -36.16
N THR A 71 -20.62 -4.23 -35.07
CA THR A 71 -21.52 -3.28 -34.39
C THR A 71 -20.77 -2.02 -33.96
N THR A 72 -21.16 -0.87 -34.52
CA THR A 72 -20.53 0.46 -34.38
C THR A 72 -20.66 1.10 -32.97
N GLN A 73 -20.73 0.30 -31.91
CA GLN A 73 -20.78 0.77 -30.52
C GLN A 73 -19.69 0.11 -29.68
N MET A 74 -18.44 0.53 -29.87
CA MET A 74 -17.41 0.39 -28.82
C MET A 74 -17.60 1.49 -27.77
N THR A 75 -18.76 1.56 -27.13
CA THR A 75 -18.94 2.43 -25.95
C THR A 75 -18.65 1.61 -24.70
N ALA A 76 -17.40 1.70 -24.24
CA ALA A 76 -16.98 1.72 -22.84
C ALA A 76 -17.37 0.57 -21.89
N ASN A 77 -18.03 -0.50 -22.33
CA ASN A 77 -18.40 -1.62 -21.45
C ASN A 77 -17.31 -2.71 -21.44
N CYS A 78 -16.09 -2.33 -21.05
CA CYS A 78 -14.97 -3.25 -20.74
C CYS A 78 -15.18 -4.03 -19.44
N SER A 79 -16.39 -4.03 -18.86
CA SER A 79 -16.70 -4.74 -17.61
C SER A 79 -16.48 -6.26 -17.73
N SER A 80 -16.52 -6.83 -18.94
CA SER A 80 -16.24 -8.25 -19.19
C SER A 80 -14.76 -8.62 -19.19
N LEU A 81 -13.84 -7.65 -19.36
CA LEU A 81 -12.41 -7.88 -19.15
C LEU A 81 -12.11 -8.19 -17.67
N SER A 82 -12.90 -7.63 -16.75
CA SER A 82 -12.70 -7.68 -15.30
C SER A 82 -12.50 -9.10 -14.74
N VAL A 83 -13.23 -10.10 -15.24
CA VAL A 83 -13.24 -11.45 -14.64
C VAL A 83 -11.99 -12.26 -15.01
N VAL A 84 -11.49 -12.12 -16.23
CA VAL A 84 -10.28 -12.83 -16.72
C VAL A 84 -9.01 -12.01 -16.45
N ALA A 85 -9.15 -10.68 -16.30
CA ALA A 85 -8.03 -9.77 -16.09
C ALA A 85 -7.62 -9.59 -14.63
N SER A 86 -8.11 -10.38 -13.69
CA SER A 86 -7.67 -10.26 -12.30
C SER A 86 -6.20 -10.68 -12.18
N VAL A 87 -5.40 -9.87 -11.48
CA VAL A 87 -4.00 -10.19 -11.19
C VAL A 87 -3.98 -11.46 -10.33
N PRO A 88 -3.10 -12.44 -10.59
CA PRO A 88 -3.02 -13.65 -9.78
C PRO A 88 -2.88 -13.32 -8.29
N GLN A 89 -3.72 -13.93 -7.44
CA GLN A 89 -3.77 -13.64 -6.01
C GLN A 89 -2.43 -13.91 -5.31
N SER A 90 -1.64 -14.86 -5.81
CA SER A 90 -0.28 -15.14 -5.35
C SER A 90 0.64 -13.92 -5.53
N THR A 91 0.57 -13.26 -6.69
CA THR A 91 1.32 -12.02 -6.99
C THR A 91 0.90 -10.87 -6.08
N VAL A 92 -0.40 -10.70 -5.85
CA VAL A 92 -0.92 -9.67 -4.93
C VAL A 92 -0.38 -9.91 -3.52
N SER A 93 -0.51 -11.15 -3.03
CA SER A 93 -0.08 -11.53 -1.68
C SER A 93 1.44 -11.33 -1.49
N GLU A 94 2.26 -11.68 -2.49
CA GLU A 94 3.72 -11.47 -2.43
C GLU A 94 4.08 -9.97 -2.35
N LEU A 95 3.42 -9.13 -3.15
CA LEU A 95 3.64 -7.69 -3.13
C LEU A 95 3.23 -7.07 -1.80
N GLU A 96 2.07 -7.46 -1.25
CA GLU A 96 1.61 -7.02 0.06
C GLU A 96 2.61 -7.35 1.16
N LEU A 97 3.13 -8.59 1.20
CA LEU A 97 4.13 -9.00 2.17
C LEU A 97 5.38 -8.11 2.09
N LYS A 98 5.87 -7.82 0.88
CA LYS A 98 7.05 -6.95 0.70
C LYS A 98 6.78 -5.48 1.03
N ILE A 99 5.54 -5.01 0.90
CA ILE A 99 5.12 -3.67 1.33
C ILE A 99 5.05 -3.61 2.86
N ARG A 100 4.42 -4.59 3.51
CA ARG A 100 4.37 -4.67 4.99
C ARG A 100 5.77 -4.68 5.59
N ALA A 101 6.66 -5.54 5.09
CA ALA A 101 8.05 -5.57 5.54
C ALA A 101 8.80 -4.23 5.35
N PHE A 102 8.48 -3.45 4.30
CA PHE A 102 9.03 -2.11 4.13
C PHE A 102 8.50 -1.13 5.16
N ILE A 103 7.19 -1.19 5.46
CA ILE A 103 6.54 -0.34 6.46
C ILE A 103 7.12 -0.64 7.84
N ASP A 104 7.13 -1.91 8.25
CA ASP A 104 7.63 -2.36 9.56
C ASP A 104 9.06 -1.89 9.78
N HIS A 105 9.94 -2.14 8.80
CA HIS A 105 11.34 -1.67 8.85
C HIS A 105 11.47 -0.15 8.98
N ASN A 106 10.56 0.64 8.40
CA ASN A 106 10.62 2.09 8.50
C ASN A 106 10.03 2.62 9.81
N ILE A 107 9.07 1.91 10.41
CA ILE A 107 8.52 2.24 11.72
C ILE A 107 9.56 1.96 12.81
N GLU A 108 10.17 0.77 12.82
CA GLU A 108 11.22 0.40 13.78
C GLU A 108 12.41 1.38 13.76
N ASN A 109 12.83 1.80 12.56
CA ASN A 109 13.89 2.80 12.39
C ASN A 109 13.50 4.22 12.84
N CYS A 110 12.21 4.54 12.92
CA CYS A 110 11.76 5.83 13.47
C CYS A 110 11.78 5.79 15.00
N GLU A 111 11.38 4.68 15.62
CA GLU A 111 11.38 4.50 17.07
C GLU A 111 12.81 4.49 17.62
N ALA A 112 13.72 3.74 16.99
CA ALA A 112 15.12 3.66 17.41
C ALA A 112 15.85 5.02 17.39
N ARG A 113 15.48 5.93 16.47
CA ARG A 113 16.05 7.28 16.37
C ARG A 113 15.48 8.27 17.39
N SER A 114 14.27 8.02 17.90
CA SER A 114 13.70 8.83 18.98
C SER A 114 14.29 8.45 20.33
N SER A 115 14.61 7.17 20.55
CA SER A 115 15.22 6.68 21.79
C SER A 115 16.69 7.05 21.98
N SER A 116 17.39 7.50 20.93
CA SER A 116 18.81 7.87 21.03
C SER A 116 19.06 9.24 21.68
N TRP A 117 18.02 10.06 21.87
CA TRP A 117 18.13 11.42 22.41
C TRP A 117 17.70 11.54 23.88
N THR A 118 17.13 10.50 24.49
CA THR A 118 16.64 10.54 25.87
C THR A 118 17.70 10.18 26.93
N ASN A 119 18.96 9.97 26.54
CA ASN A 119 20.07 9.60 27.44
C ASN A 119 21.26 10.59 27.41
N MET A 120 21.03 11.87 27.10
CA MET A 120 22.05 12.94 27.25
C MET A 120 21.65 13.92 28.34
#